data_AF-A0A944W5W3-F1
#
_entry.id   AF-A0A944W5W3-F1
#
_cell.length_a   1.000
_cell.length_b   1.000
_cell.length_c   1.000
_cell.angle_alpha   90.00
_cell.angle_beta   90.00
_cell.angle_gamma   90.00
#
_symmetry.space_group_name_H-M   'P 1'
#
loop_
_entity.id
_entity.type
_entity.pdbx_description
1 polymer ?
#
loop_
_entity_poly.entity_id
_entity_poly.type
_entity_poly.pdbx_seq_one_letter_code
_entity_poly.pdbx_strand_id
1 'polypeptide(L)'
;MAEHHPEPTPIPLPPDFPVTWADPGDSHLPLMQDRQHAPSPITPLSGWVTENYWGKGASAGLAAAGQPISALIRRVNTYYFLAIVPSVPPEKMAEAGQHAEETLKQSIGTFATRWDEEWLPELKGYHKTWDAFAGRVRSARSICR
;
A
#
# COMPACT_ATOMS: atom_id res chain seq x y z
N MET A 1 -24.27 -10.57 -19.67
CA MET A 1 -23.95 -9.51 -20.68
C MET A 1 -23.38 -8.36 -19.89
N ALA A 2 -22.09 -8.03 -20.04
CA ALA A 2 -21.53 -6.87 -19.35
C ALA A 2 -22.15 -5.61 -19.93
N GLU A 3 -22.72 -4.75 -19.08
CA GLU A 3 -23.26 -3.46 -19.52
C GLU A 3 -22.11 -2.61 -20.09
N HIS A 4 -22.33 -2.08 -21.30
CA HIS A 4 -21.38 -1.17 -21.92
C HIS A 4 -21.53 0.20 -21.24
N HIS A 5 -20.71 0.48 -20.24
CA HIS A 5 -20.63 1.81 -19.66
C HIS A 5 -19.95 2.75 -20.67
N PRO A 6 -20.57 3.89 -21.01
CA PRO A 6 -19.93 4.86 -21.90
C PRO A 6 -18.62 5.35 -21.29
N GLU A 7 -17.61 5.59 -22.13
CA GLU A 7 -16.36 6.18 -21.66
C GLU A 7 -16.65 7.53 -20.97
N PRO A 8 -16.07 7.79 -19.78
CA PRO A 8 -16.27 9.05 -19.09
C PRO A 8 -15.73 10.21 -19.92
N THR A 9 -16.56 11.20 -20.23
CA THR A 9 -16.09 12.45 -20.85
C THR A 9 -15.26 13.25 -19.83
N PRO A 10 -13.99 13.56 -20.10
CA PRO A 10 -13.18 14.38 -19.20
C PRO A 10 -13.79 15.77 -18.99
N ILE A 11 -13.80 16.25 -17.74
CA ILE A 11 -14.18 17.63 -17.44
C ILE A 11 -13.00 18.53 -17.84
N PRO A 12 -13.20 19.56 -18.67
CA PRO A 12 -12.12 20.46 -19.07
C PRO A 12 -11.56 21.18 -17.84
N LEU A 13 -10.24 21.17 -17.71
CA LEU A 13 -9.55 21.93 -16.66
C LEU A 13 -9.75 23.44 -16.92
N PRO A 14 -10.09 24.24 -15.89
CA PRO A 14 -10.06 25.69 -16.02
C PRO A 14 -8.67 26.15 -16.49
N PRO A 15 -8.57 27.18 -17.36
CA PRO A 15 -7.29 27.64 -17.91
C PRO A 15 -6.23 27.97 -16.85
N ASP A 16 -6.69 28.44 -15.68
CA ASP A 16 -5.84 28.91 -14.59
C ASP A 16 -5.76 27.91 -13.42
N PHE A 17 -6.20 26.66 -13.58
CA PHE A 17 -6.13 25.67 -12.51
C PHE A 17 -4.69 25.15 -12.35
N PRO A 18 -4.00 25.42 -11.22
CA PRO A 18 -2.62 25.00 -11.05
C PRO A 18 -2.56 23.49 -10.79
N VAL A 19 -2.13 22.72 -11.79
CA VAL A 19 -1.77 21.31 -11.61
C VAL A 19 -0.28 21.25 -11.29
N THR A 20 0.05 21.30 -10.00
CA THR A 20 1.42 21.11 -9.52
C THR A 20 1.56 19.73 -8.89
N TRP A 21 2.48 18.93 -9.43
CA TRP A 21 2.87 17.66 -8.84
C TRP A 21 4.04 17.88 -7.89
N ALA A 22 4.01 17.23 -6.72
CA ALA A 22 5.14 17.26 -5.79
C ALA A 22 6.38 16.57 -6.41
N ASP A 23 6.16 15.49 -7.15
CA ASP A 23 7.11 14.83 -8.04
C ASP A 23 6.54 14.84 -9.46
N PRO A 24 7.21 15.45 -10.47
CA PRO A 24 6.75 15.43 -11.86
C PRO A 24 6.47 14.03 -12.41
N GLY A 25 7.20 13.00 -11.95
CA GLY A 25 7.01 11.62 -12.37
C GLY A 25 5.65 11.03 -11.98
N ASP A 26 5.02 11.55 -10.93
CA ASP A 26 3.71 11.07 -10.47
C ASP A 26 2.59 11.35 -11.49
N SER A 27 2.77 12.32 -12.38
CA SER A 27 1.83 12.64 -13.46
C SER A 27 1.64 11.50 -14.47
N HIS A 28 2.58 10.55 -14.52
CA HIS A 28 2.55 9.40 -15.40
C HIS A 28 2.05 8.12 -14.71
N LEU A 29 1.75 8.18 -13.40
CA LEU A 29 1.28 7.03 -12.67
C LEU A 29 -0.21 6.77 -12.94
N PRO A 30 -0.63 5.49 -13.05
CA PRO A 30 -2.04 5.14 -13.14
C PRO A 30 -2.70 5.24 -11.75
N LEU A 31 -2.77 6.47 -11.20
CA LEU A 31 -3.31 6.73 -9.87
C LEU A 31 -4.81 6.43 -9.84
N MET A 32 -5.18 5.49 -8.98
CA MET A 32 -6.57 5.15 -8.68
C MET A 32 -6.90 5.54 -7.24
N GLN A 33 -8.04 6.21 -7.04
CA GLN A 33 -8.54 6.46 -5.69
C GLN A 33 -9.01 5.14 -5.07
N ASP A 34 -8.34 4.68 -4.01
CA ASP A 34 -8.71 3.46 -3.30
C ASP A 34 -9.79 3.74 -2.27
N ARG A 35 -11.02 3.73 -2.76
CA ARG A 35 -12.20 3.95 -1.94
C ARG A 35 -12.53 2.78 -1.04
N GLN A 36 -11.98 1.59 -1.29
CA GLN A 36 -12.22 0.41 -0.47
C GLN A 36 -11.51 0.54 0.89
N HIS A 37 -10.27 1.02 0.89
CA HIS A 37 -9.48 1.15 2.12
C HIS A 37 -9.48 2.57 2.70
N ALA A 38 -9.63 3.60 1.87
CA ALA A 38 -9.62 5.00 2.29
C ALA A 38 -10.68 5.84 1.54
N PRO A 39 -11.99 5.67 1.83
CA PRO A 39 -13.06 6.38 1.14
C PRO A 39 -13.10 7.89 1.42
N SER A 40 -12.47 8.33 2.51
CA SER A 40 -12.53 9.71 3.02
C SER A 40 -11.15 10.38 3.02
N PRO A 41 -11.09 11.72 3.10
CA PRO A 41 -9.84 12.44 3.33
C PRO A 41 -9.03 11.88 4.51
N ILE A 42 -7.72 11.81 4.34
CA ILE A 42 -6.78 11.36 5.36
C ILE A 42 -5.95 12.52 5.92
N THR A 43 -5.55 12.39 7.19
CA THR A 43 -4.71 13.38 7.85
C THR A 43 -3.31 13.43 7.24
N PRO A 44 -2.55 14.53 7.42
CA PRO A 44 -1.16 14.60 6.98
C PRO A 44 -0.29 13.47 7.54
N LEU A 45 -0.45 13.11 8.82
CA LEU A 45 0.29 12.02 9.44
C LEU A 45 -0.06 10.67 8.80
N SER A 46 -1.35 10.39 8.61
CA SER A 46 -1.80 9.16 7.94
C SER A 46 -1.22 9.07 6.52
N GLY A 47 -1.24 10.17 5.76
CA GLY A 47 -0.65 10.22 4.42
C GLY A 47 0.86 9.98 4.42
N TRP A 48 1.59 10.62 5.34
CA TRP A 48 3.02 10.39 5.46
C TRP A 48 3.35 8.93 5.78
N VAL A 49 2.60 8.30 6.70
CA VAL A 49 2.78 6.89 7.03
C VAL A 49 2.51 5.98 5.83
N THR A 50 1.40 6.22 5.10
CA THR A 50 1.03 5.36 3.97
C THR A 50 2.00 5.48 2.81
N GLU A 51 2.44 6.70 2.48
CA GLU A 51 3.43 6.95 1.43
C GLU A 51 4.80 6.34 1.75
N ASN A 52 5.25 6.43 3.01
CA ASN A 52 6.63 6.07 3.36
C ASN A 52 6.82 4.62 3.79
N TYR A 53 5.78 3.97 4.33
CA TYR A 53 5.90 2.63 4.93
C TYR A 53 4.94 1.64 4.31
N TRP A 54 3.66 2.01 4.13
CA TRP A 54 2.68 1.06 3.64
C TRP A 54 2.97 0.64 2.19
N GLY A 55 3.34 1.57 1.30
CA GLY A 55 3.72 1.24 -0.08
C GLY A 55 4.97 0.36 -0.17
N LYS A 56 5.96 0.61 0.69
CA LYS A 56 7.17 -0.22 0.76
C LYS A 56 6.85 -1.62 1.26
N GLY A 57 6.05 -1.73 2.33
CA GLY A 57 5.62 -3.03 2.88
C GLY A 57 4.77 -3.82 1.88
N ALA A 58 3.82 -3.17 1.21
CA ALA A 58 2.99 -3.79 0.19
C ALA A 58 3.84 -4.29 -1.00
N SER A 59 4.76 -3.47 -1.50
CA SER A 59 5.66 -3.86 -2.59
C SER A 59 6.59 -5.01 -2.18
N ALA A 60 7.12 -5.00 -0.95
CA ALA A 60 7.93 -6.10 -0.43
C ALA A 60 7.12 -7.40 -0.30
N GLY A 61 5.87 -7.32 0.17
CA GLY A 61 4.96 -8.46 0.24
C GLY A 61 4.61 -9.03 -1.13
N LEU A 62 4.32 -8.17 -2.11
CA LEU A 62 4.10 -8.54 -3.51
C LEU A 62 5.33 -9.25 -4.09
N ALA A 63 6.51 -8.69 -3.91
CA ALA A 63 7.76 -9.30 -4.36
C ALA A 63 8.03 -10.65 -3.69
N ALA A 64 7.79 -10.78 -2.38
CA ALA A 64 7.93 -12.04 -1.64
C ALA A 64 6.92 -13.11 -2.10
N ALA A 65 5.78 -12.70 -2.64
CA ALA A 65 4.78 -13.56 -3.28
C ALA A 65 5.06 -13.77 -4.79
N GLY A 66 6.24 -13.39 -5.28
CA GLY A 66 6.65 -13.54 -6.68
C GLY A 66 5.92 -12.63 -7.67
N GLN A 67 5.17 -11.63 -7.19
CA GLN A 67 4.37 -10.75 -8.05
C GLN A 67 5.26 -9.71 -8.76
N PRO A 68 5.16 -9.54 -10.08
CA PRO A 68 6.01 -8.63 -10.86
C PRO A 68 5.46 -7.21 -10.88
N ILE A 69 4.91 -6.76 -9.75
CA ILE A 69 4.28 -5.46 -9.58
C ILE A 69 4.69 -4.84 -8.24
N SER A 70 4.67 -3.51 -8.20
CA SER A 70 4.91 -2.71 -7.00
C SER A 70 3.72 -1.79 -6.74
N ALA A 71 3.48 -1.49 -5.47
CA ALA A 71 2.45 -0.58 -5.02
C ALA A 71 3.06 0.77 -4.62
N LEU A 72 2.62 1.83 -5.28
CA LEU A 72 2.97 3.21 -4.98
C LEU A 72 1.75 3.94 -4.43
N ILE A 73 1.93 4.64 -3.31
CA ILE A 73 0.86 5.47 -2.72
C ILE A 73 1.24 6.92 -2.83
N ARG A 74 0.24 7.76 -3.13
CA ARG A 74 0.32 9.22 -3.09
C ARG A 74 -0.89 9.80 -2.38
N ARG A 75 -0.66 10.83 -1.56
CA ARG A 75 -1.71 11.62 -0.93
C ARG A 75 -1.91 12.91 -1.72
N VAL A 76 -2.84 12.90 -2.68
CA VAL A 76 -3.18 14.07 -3.49
C VAL A 76 -4.43 14.74 -2.93
N ASN A 77 -4.37 16.04 -2.65
CA ASN A 77 -5.51 16.83 -2.16
C ASN A 77 -6.26 16.18 -0.98
N THR A 78 -5.51 15.68 0.02
CA THR A 78 -6.02 14.95 1.21
C THR A 78 -6.56 13.55 0.95
N TYR A 79 -6.64 13.10 -0.30
CA TYR A 79 -7.08 11.76 -0.64
C TYR A 79 -5.92 10.83 -0.91
N TYR A 80 -6.15 9.56 -0.61
CA TYR A 80 -5.25 8.48 -0.88
C TYR A 80 -5.45 8.00 -2.34
N PHE A 81 -4.33 7.82 -3.05
CA PHE A 81 -4.29 7.20 -4.37
C PHE A 81 -3.24 6.09 -4.39
N LEU A 82 -3.60 4.98 -5.04
CA LEU A 82 -2.75 3.82 -5.27
C LEU A 82 -2.43 3.73 -6.76
N ALA A 83 -1.18 3.48 -7.09
CA ALA A 83 -0.75 3.03 -8.41
C ALA A 83 -0.11 1.64 -8.27
N ILE A 84 -0.57 0.70 -9.08
CA ILE A 84 0.09 -0.58 -9.28
C ILE A 84 0.89 -0.47 -10.57
N VAL A 85 2.20 -0.64 -10.46
CA VAL A 85 3.13 -0.49 -11.58
C VAL A 85 3.94 -1.76 -11.79
N PRO A 86 4.30 -2.12 -13.03
CA PRO A 86 5.22 -3.22 -13.29
C PRO A 86 6.56 -3.01 -12.58
N SER A 87 7.09 -4.07 -11.98
CA SER A 87 8.44 -4.08 -11.40
C SER A 87 9.50 -4.68 -12.32
N VAL A 88 9.09 -5.23 -13.47
CA VAL A 88 9.99 -5.71 -14.53
C VAL A 88 9.57 -5.14 -15.89
N PRO A 89 10.46 -5.17 -16.89
CA PRO A 89 10.17 -4.65 -18.23
C PRO A 89 9.02 -5.41 -18.94
N PRO A 90 8.28 -4.76 -19.87
CA PRO A 90 7.16 -5.36 -20.59
C PRO A 90 7.49 -6.70 -21.27
N GLU A 91 8.68 -6.83 -21.84
CA GLU A 91 9.15 -8.04 -22.53
C GLU A 91 9.30 -9.25 -21.58
N LYS A 92 9.42 -9.03 -20.27
CA LYS A 92 9.50 -10.09 -19.26
C LYS A 92 8.18 -10.33 -18.53
N MET A 93 7.13 -9.54 -18.79
CA MET A 93 5.87 -9.62 -18.05
C MET A 93 5.19 -10.98 -18.18
N ALA A 94 5.23 -11.60 -19.36
CA ALA A 94 4.58 -12.89 -19.58
C ALA A 94 5.23 -14.02 -18.76
N GLU A 95 6.56 -14.11 -18.79
CA GLU A 95 7.33 -15.07 -18.00
C GLU A 95 7.14 -14.80 -16.49
N ALA A 96 7.25 -13.54 -16.08
CA ALA A 96 7.09 -13.16 -14.69
C ALA A 96 5.66 -13.43 -14.18
N GLY A 97 4.64 -13.29 -15.04
CA GLY A 97 3.26 -13.64 -14.73
C GLY A 97 3.06 -15.14 -14.48
N GLN A 98 3.69 -16.00 -15.29
CA GLN A 98 3.66 -17.45 -15.07
C GLN A 98 4.33 -17.82 -13.74
N HIS A 99 5.51 -17.27 -13.47
CA HIS A 99 6.21 -17.47 -12.21
C HIS A 99 5.39 -16.99 -11.00
N ALA A 100 4.73 -15.84 -11.12
CA ALA A 100 3.87 -15.29 -10.08
C ALA A 100 2.69 -16.21 -9.77
N GLU A 101 2.05 -16.76 -10.80
CA GLU A 101 0.94 -17.71 -10.64
C GLU A 101 1.39 -19.01 -9.96
N GLU A 102 2.53 -19.56 -10.35
CA GLU A 102 3.11 -20.76 -9.73
C GLU A 102 3.45 -20.53 -8.26
N THR A 103 4.11 -19.41 -7.95
CA THR A 103 4.48 -19.02 -6.59
C THR A 103 3.25 -18.83 -5.71
N LEU A 104 2.21 -18.20 -6.24
CA LEU A 104 0.96 -18.00 -5.52
C LEU A 104 0.26 -19.34 -5.24
N LYS A 105 0.18 -20.24 -6.24
CA LYS A 105 -0.41 -21.59 -6.06
C LYS A 105 0.29 -22.40 -4.97
N GLN A 106 1.62 -22.33 -4.90
CA GLN A 106 2.40 -23.03 -3.87
C GLN A 106 2.18 -22.46 -2.46
N SER A 107 1.89 -21.15 -2.36
CA SER A 107 1.76 -20.46 -1.06
C SER A 107 0.33 -20.41 -0.52
N ILE A 108 -0.70 -20.49 -1.38
CA ILE A 108 -2.12 -20.43 -0.95
C ILE A 108 -2.42 -21.44 0.17
N GLY A 109 -1.95 -22.69 0.02
CA GLY A 109 -2.25 -23.76 0.97
C GLY A 109 -1.59 -23.60 2.34
N THR A 110 -0.56 -22.76 2.45
CA THR A 110 0.21 -22.58 3.70
C THR A 110 -0.08 -21.26 4.41
N PHE A 111 -0.89 -20.39 3.81
CA PHE A 111 -1.07 -19.02 4.31
C PHE A 111 -1.64 -18.98 5.73
N ALA A 112 -2.64 -19.81 6.03
CA ALA A 112 -3.22 -19.91 7.37
C ALA A 112 -2.21 -20.42 8.40
N THR A 113 -1.47 -21.49 8.06
CA THR A 113 -0.43 -22.03 8.94
C THR A 113 0.66 -20.99 9.22
N ARG A 114 1.15 -20.29 8.20
CA ARG A 114 2.17 -19.24 8.36
C ARG A 114 1.65 -18.07 9.20
N TRP A 115 0.38 -17.69 9.04
CA TRP A 115 -0.23 -16.70 9.91
C TRP A 115 -0.20 -17.15 11.37
N ASP A 116 -0.67 -18.36 11.67
CA ASP A 116 -0.80 -18.84 13.04
C ASP A 116 0.56 -19.16 13.71
N GLU A 117 1.51 -19.71 12.96
CA GLU A 117 2.77 -20.25 13.48
C GLU A 117 3.96 -19.28 13.36
N GLU A 118 3.95 -18.37 12.38
CA GLU A 118 5.07 -17.44 12.13
C GLU A 118 4.68 -15.99 12.45
N TRP A 119 3.74 -15.43 11.69
CA TRP A 119 3.49 -13.99 11.69
C TRP A 119 2.74 -13.50 12.94
N LEU A 120 1.68 -14.18 13.35
CA LEU A 120 0.91 -13.79 14.53
C LEU A 120 1.75 -13.86 15.82
N PRO A 121 2.56 -14.91 16.06
CA PRO A 121 3.49 -14.93 17.19
C PRO A 121 4.51 -13.79 17.15
N GLU A 122 5.10 -13.50 15.98
CA GLU A 122 6.05 -12.40 15.80
C GLU A 122 5.40 -11.05 16.12
N LEU A 123 4.22 -10.77 15.56
CA LEU A 123 3.46 -9.53 15.81
C LEU A 123 3.09 -9.37 17.29
N LYS A 124 2.64 -10.46 17.95
CA LYS A 124 2.40 -10.47 19.40
C LYS A 124 3.69 -10.19 20.19
N GLY A 125 4.84 -10.65 19.70
CA GLY A 125 6.16 -10.33 20.26
C GLY A 125 6.44 -8.82 20.22
N TYR A 126 6.21 -8.16 19.08
CA TYR A 126 6.36 -6.70 18.98
C TYR A 126 5.40 -5.95 19.92
N HIS A 127 4.15 -6.38 20.03
CA HIS A 127 3.18 -5.78 20.95
C HIS A 127 3.65 -5.86 22.42
N LYS A 128 4.17 -7.02 22.85
CA LYS A 128 4.73 -7.17 24.21
C LYS A 128 5.86 -6.18 24.47
N THR A 129 6.75 -5.95 23.50
CA THR A 129 7.82 -4.95 23.62
C THR A 129 7.26 -3.54 23.80
N TRP A 130 6.25 -3.18 23.02
CA TRP A 130 5.59 -1.87 23.12
C TRP A 130 4.85 -1.69 24.45
N ASP A 131 4.15 -2.71 24.94
CA ASP A 131 3.46 -2.67 26.23
C ASP A 131 4.44 -2.47 27.39
N ALA A 132 5.58 -3.17 27.35
CA ALA A 132 6.64 -3.01 28.36
C ALA A 132 7.25 -1.60 28.32
N PHE A 133 7.47 -1.05 27.13
CA PHE A 133 7.90 0.34 26.99
C PHE A 133 6.88 1.32 27.58
N ALA A 134 5.59 1.19 27.23
CA ALA A 134 4.54 2.05 27.74
C ALA A 134 4.38 1.94 29.27
N GLY A 135 4.54 0.73 29.82
CA GLY A 135 4.57 0.48 31.27
C GLY A 135 5.70 1.24 31.97
N ARG A 136 6.92 1.21 31.42
CA ARG A 136 8.07 1.97 31.95
C ARG A 136 7.82 3.47 31.94
N VAL A 137 7.27 4.02 30.85
CA VAL A 137 6.94 5.45 30.74
C VAL A 137 5.89 5.85 31.77
N ARG A 138 4.84 5.03 31.97
CA ARG A 138 3.81 5.29 32.99
C ARG A 138 4.37 5.26 34.41
N SER A 139 5.19 4.26 34.74
CA SER A 139 5.85 4.15 36.03
C SER A 139 6.74 5.37 36.32
N ALA A 140 7.57 5.79 35.35
CA ALA A 140 8.42 6.97 35.48
C ALA A 140 7.61 8.26 35.74
N ARG A 141 6.46 8.44 35.07
CA ARG A 141 5.56 9.58 35.31
C ARG A 141 4.88 9.55 36.69
N SER A 142 4.66 8.35 37.26
CA SER A 142 4.10 8.20 38.61
C SER A 142 5.11 8.49 39.71
N ILE A 143 6.42 8.35 39.44
CA ILE A 143 7.51 8.64 40.38
C ILE A 143 7.78 10.16 40.49
N CYS A 144 7.42 10.94 39.47
CA CYS A 144 7.61 12.40 39.45
C CYS A 144 6.40 13.22 39.95
N ARG A 145 5.43 12.60 40.65
CA ARG A 145 4.36 13.27 41.38
C ARG A 145 4.51 13.04 42.88
#